data_AF-A0A2J6MR91-F1
#
_entry.id   AF-A0A2J6MR91-F1
#
_cell.length_a   1.000
_cell.length_b   1.000
_cell.length_c   1.000
_cell.angle_alpha   90.00
_cell.angle_beta   90.00
_cell.angle_gamma   90.00
#
_symmetry.space_group_name_H-M   'P 1'
#
loop_
_entity.id
_entity.type
_entity.pdbx_description
1 polymer ?
#
loop_
_entity_poly.entity_id
_entity_poly.type
_entity_poly.pdbx_seq_one_letter_code
_entity_poly.pdbx_strand_id
1 'polypeptide(L)'
;MTDNDIDWEAVLASERFRRLARQRRNTLVVLGLLAAVYYFSIPALIAWAPGLFRMRLAAGLNLGTVFAVSQYPFGGLVAYVFMRRTAAIDRSSARLRDEARAATPEERHAY
;
A
#
# COMPACT_ATOMS: atom_id res chain seq x y z
N MET A 1 1.45 -22.11 -31.89
CA MET A 1 2.63 -22.14 -31.01
C MET A 1 2.17 -21.64 -29.65
N THR A 2 1.96 -22.57 -28.73
CA THR A 2 1.20 -22.39 -27.49
C THR A 2 2.03 -21.75 -26.39
N ASP A 3 1.52 -20.64 -25.87
CA ASP A 3 1.98 -19.84 -24.73
C ASP A 3 1.79 -20.61 -23.39
N ASN A 4 2.35 -21.82 -23.28
CA ASN A 4 1.94 -22.80 -22.26
C ASN A 4 3.07 -23.60 -21.62
N ASP A 5 4.16 -22.97 -21.19
CA ASP A 5 5.07 -23.66 -20.26
C ASP A 5 5.79 -22.73 -19.27
N ILE A 6 5.14 -21.61 -18.92
CA ILE A 6 5.47 -20.99 -17.65
C ILE A 6 4.71 -21.78 -16.59
N ASP A 7 5.43 -22.62 -15.86
CA ASP A 7 4.91 -23.34 -14.69
C ASP A 7 4.61 -22.33 -13.57
N TRP A 8 3.46 -21.68 -13.70
CA TRP A 8 2.95 -20.69 -12.76
C TRP A 8 2.75 -21.31 -11.37
N GLU A 9 2.45 -22.61 -11.28
CA GLU A 9 2.31 -23.33 -10.01
C GLU A 9 3.65 -23.43 -9.27
N ALA A 10 4.75 -23.74 -9.96
CA ALA A 10 6.09 -23.72 -9.36
C ALA A 10 6.51 -22.31 -8.90
N VAL A 11 6.15 -21.26 -9.65
CA VAL A 11 6.42 -19.86 -9.28
C VAL A 11 5.60 -19.42 -8.06
N LEU A 12 4.32 -19.82 -7.98
CA LEU A 12 3.42 -19.58 -6.84
C LEU A 12 3.83 -20.40 -5.59
N ALA A 13 4.34 -21.61 -5.79
CA ALA A 13 4.82 -22.49 -4.72
C ALA A 13 6.13 -21.98 -4.08
N SER A 14 6.94 -21.23 -4.83
CA SER A 14 8.21 -20.69 -4.34
C SER A 14 8.05 -19.89 -3.04
N GLU A 15 8.79 -20.26 -1.99
CA GLU A 15 8.75 -19.58 -0.69
C GLU A 15 9.09 -18.09 -0.78
N ARG A 16 9.87 -17.71 -1.81
CA ARG A 16 10.27 -16.33 -2.08
C ARG A 16 9.09 -15.45 -2.46
N PHE A 17 8.17 -15.95 -3.30
CA PHE A 17 6.95 -15.20 -3.69
C PHE A 17 5.98 -15.06 -2.51
N ARG A 18 5.83 -16.12 -1.71
CA ARG A 18 4.96 -16.10 -0.51
C ARG A 18 5.52 -15.22 0.62
N ARG A 19 6.84 -15.12 0.79
CA ARG A 19 7.46 -14.18 1.75
C ARG A 19 7.26 -12.74 1.30
N LEU A 20 7.51 -12.45 0.01
CA LEU A 20 7.26 -11.12 -0.56
C LEU A 20 5.78 -10.72 -0.45
N ALA A 21 4.86 -11.63 -0.77
CA ALA A 21 3.41 -11.42 -0.69
C ALA A 21 2.90 -11.24 0.74
N ARG A 22 3.43 -12.00 1.72
CA ARG A 22 3.08 -11.83 3.14
C ARG A 22 3.57 -10.49 3.70
N GLN A 23 4.77 -10.07 3.33
CA GLN A 23 5.31 -8.77 3.74
C GLN A 23 4.51 -7.60 3.11
N ARG A 24 4.02 -7.77 1.87
CA ARG A 24 3.06 -6.87 1.21
C ARG A 24 1.74 -6.76 1.98
N ARG A 25 1.12 -7.90 2.30
CA ARG A 25 -0.18 -7.95 2.97
C ARG A 25 -0.14 -7.33 4.37
N ASN A 26 0.89 -7.64 5.17
CA ASN A 26 0.97 -7.11 6.53
C ASN A 26 1.09 -5.58 6.53
N THR A 27 1.88 -5.03 5.61
CA THR A 27 2.00 -3.57 5.45
C THR A 27 0.66 -2.91 5.12
N LEU A 28 -0.05 -3.43 4.11
CA LEU A 28 -1.34 -2.88 3.70
C LEU A 28 -2.38 -3.02 4.82
N VAL A 29 -2.40 -4.17 5.49
CA VAL A 29 -3.32 -4.42 6.60
C VAL A 29 -3.02 -3.48 7.77
N VAL A 30 -1.75 -3.27 8.12
CA VAL A 30 -1.37 -2.34 9.19
C VAL A 30 -1.73 -0.90 8.83
N LEU A 31 -1.39 -0.43 7.62
CA LEU A 31 -1.76 0.92 7.16
C LEU A 31 -3.29 1.10 7.10
N GLY A 32 -3.99 0.10 6.58
CA GLY A 32 -5.45 0.09 6.48
C GLY A 32 -6.12 0.08 7.85
N LEU A 33 -5.58 -0.67 8.81
CA LEU A 33 -6.06 -0.68 10.18
C LEU A 33 -5.80 0.67 10.87
N LEU A 34 -4.62 1.25 10.68
CA LEU A 34 -4.29 2.57 11.22
C LEU A 34 -5.23 3.64 10.65
N ALA A 35 -5.46 3.61 9.34
CA ALA A 35 -6.40 4.49 8.67
C ALA A 35 -7.83 4.27 9.16
N ALA A 36 -8.28 3.02 9.30
CA ALA A 36 -9.61 2.72 9.82
C ALA A 36 -9.77 3.28 11.24
N VAL A 37 -8.86 2.99 12.16
CA VAL A 37 -8.90 3.53 13.52
C VAL A 37 -8.90 5.06 13.50
N TYR A 38 -8.07 5.68 12.67
CA TYR A 38 -7.97 7.14 12.60
C TYR A 38 -9.22 7.81 11.99
N TYR A 39 -9.79 7.26 10.91
CA TYR A 39 -10.97 7.83 10.28
C TYR A 39 -12.26 7.56 11.07
N PHE A 40 -12.40 6.35 11.63
CA PHE A 40 -13.52 5.99 12.50
C PHE A 40 -13.42 6.56 13.91
N SER A 41 -12.29 7.18 14.27
CA SER A 41 -12.17 7.85 15.55
C SER A 41 -13.13 9.03 15.68
N ILE A 42 -13.52 9.72 14.58
CA ILE A 42 -14.50 10.82 14.64
C ILE A 42 -15.85 10.38 15.22
N PRO A 43 -16.57 9.41 14.63
CA PRO A 43 -17.83 8.94 15.20
C PRO A 43 -17.66 8.34 16.60
N ALA A 44 -16.54 7.67 16.88
CA ALA A 44 -16.21 7.18 18.22
C ALA A 44 -16.09 8.33 19.24
N LEU A 45 -15.33 9.38 18.91
CA LEU A 45 -15.14 10.56 19.75
C LEU A 45 -16.44 11.35 19.93
N ILE A 46 -17.30 11.42 18.91
CA ILE A 46 -18.62 12.05 19.01
C ILE A 46 -19.53 11.26 19.98
N ALA A 47 -19.51 9.92 19.91
CA ALA A 47 -20.34 9.06 20.75
C ALA A 47 -19.89 9.00 22.21
N TRP A 48 -18.59 8.83 22.46
CA TRP A 48 -18.05 8.65 23.82
C TRP A 48 -17.57 9.94 24.48
N ALA A 49 -17.12 10.94 23.71
CA ALA A 49 -16.50 12.15 24.24
C ALA A 49 -16.91 13.43 23.48
N PRO A 50 -18.23 13.74 23.39
CA PRO A 50 -18.72 14.92 22.67
C PRO A 50 -18.15 16.24 23.23
N GLY A 51 -17.69 16.24 24.48
CA GLY A 51 -17.00 17.38 25.11
C GLY A 51 -15.72 17.79 24.39
N LEU A 52 -14.97 16.85 23.79
CA LEU A 52 -13.75 17.17 23.03
C LEU A 52 -14.07 18.00 21.78
N PHE A 53 -15.17 17.72 21.10
CA PHE A 53 -15.62 18.51 19.94
C PHE A 53 -16.16 19.90 20.31
N ARG A 54 -16.62 20.06 21.55
CA ARG A 54 -17.07 21.35 22.11
C ARG A 54 -15.92 22.18 22.69
N MET A 55 -14.74 21.57 22.88
CA MET A 55 -13.56 22.26 23.37
C MET A 55 -13.04 23.23 22.29
N ARG A 56 -13.32 24.52 22.50
CA ARG A 56 -12.88 25.61 21.64
C ARG A 56 -11.41 25.90 21.94
N LEU A 57 -10.54 25.74 20.94
CA LEU A 57 -9.12 26.10 21.03
C LEU A 57 -8.91 27.58 20.68
N ALA A 58 -9.69 28.11 19.73
CA ALA A 58 -9.66 29.52 19.33
C ALA A 58 -11.04 30.00 18.85
N ALA A 59 -11.17 31.27 18.47
CA ALA A 59 -12.40 31.82 17.92
C ALA A 59 -12.81 31.08 16.63
N GLY A 60 -13.84 30.23 16.70
CA GLY A 60 -14.33 29.42 15.58
C GLY A 60 -13.54 28.13 15.33
N LEU A 61 -12.51 27.84 16.13
CA LEU A 61 -11.62 26.70 15.96
C LEU A 61 -11.82 25.72 17.12
N ASN A 62 -12.49 24.61 16.82
CA ASN A 62 -12.72 23.54 17.78
C ASN A 62 -11.75 22.39 17.52
N LEU A 63 -11.49 21.57 18.54
CA LEU A 63 -10.65 20.38 18.39
C LEU A 63 -11.16 19.47 17.26
N GLY A 64 -12.48 19.35 17.12
CA GLY A 64 -13.12 18.61 16.03
C GLY A 64 -12.77 19.14 14.64
N THR A 65 -12.72 20.46 14.47
CA THR A 65 -12.33 21.11 13.22
C THR A 65 -10.86 20.81 12.92
N VAL A 66 -9.96 20.94 13.90
CA VAL A 66 -8.54 20.62 13.74
C VAL A 66 -8.35 19.15 13.37
N PHE A 67 -9.10 18.26 14.01
CA PHE A 67 -9.04 16.83 13.76
C PHE A 67 -9.55 16.47 12.35
N ALA A 68 -10.65 17.08 11.91
CA ALA A 68 -11.14 16.92 10.55
C ALA A 68 -10.11 17.40 9.51
N VAL A 69 -9.49 18.56 9.75
CA VAL A 69 -8.45 19.11 8.88
C VAL A 69 -7.20 18.23 8.86
N SER A 70 -6.82 17.61 9.99
CA SER A 70 -5.66 16.72 10.05
C SER A 70 -5.87 15.39 9.30
N GLN A 71 -7.11 15.02 8.99
CA GLN A 71 -7.40 13.81 8.21
C GLN A 71 -6.92 13.93 6.75
N TYR A 72 -6.98 15.11 6.14
CA TYR A 72 -6.53 15.31 4.76
C TYR A 72 -5.04 14.97 4.55
N PRO A 73 -4.07 15.58 5.28
CA PRO A 73 -2.67 15.22 5.14
C PRO A 73 -2.37 13.80 5.63
N PHE A 74 -3.11 13.27 6.60
CA PHE A 74 -2.93 11.89 7.06
C PHE A 74 -3.28 10.88 5.97
N GLY A 75 -4.42 11.05 5.28
CA GLY A 75 -4.79 10.22 4.13
C GLY A 75 -3.75 10.31 3.01
N GLY A 76 -3.25 11.52 2.73
CA GLY A 76 -2.17 11.74 1.77
C GLY A 76 -0.87 11.01 2.17
N LEU A 77 -0.51 11.03 3.46
CA LEU A 77 0.66 10.32 3.98
C LEU A 77 0.51 8.81 3.85
N VAL A 78 -0.66 8.26 4.19
CA VAL A 78 -0.96 6.83 4.03
C VAL A 78 -0.85 6.43 2.55
N ALA A 79 -1.43 7.22 1.64
CA ALA A 79 -1.36 6.99 0.20
C ALA A 79 0.09 7.10 -0.33
N TYR A 80 0.86 8.09 0.14
CA TYR A 80 2.26 8.27 -0.22
C TYR A 80 3.13 7.08 0.25
N VAL A 81 2.97 6.65 1.51
CA VAL A 81 3.68 5.50 2.06
C VAL A 81 3.33 4.23 1.28
N PHE A 82 2.05 4.05 0.94
CA PHE A 82 1.59 2.96 0.08
C PHE A 82 2.27 3.01 -1.29
N MET A 83 2.19 4.15 -1.99
CA MET A 83 2.76 4.30 -3.34
C MET A 83 4.27 4.09 -3.34
N ARG A 84 4.99 4.60 -2.33
CA ARG A 84 6.45 4.44 -2.22
C ARG A 84 6.85 2.97 -2.01
N ARG A 85 6.06 2.21 -1.26
CA ARG A 85 6.29 0.77 -1.05
C ARG A 85 5.94 -0.05 -2.29
N THR A 86 4.88 0.31 -3.02
CA THR A 86 4.55 -0.32 -4.30
C THR A 86 5.60 0.00 -5.38
N ALA A 87 6.14 1.22 -5.41
CA ALA A 87 7.21 1.61 -6.34
C ALA A 87 8.55 0.90 -6.06
N ALA A 88 8.84 0.53 -4.81
CA ALA A 88 10.01 -0.28 -4.49
C ALA A 88 9.90 -1.70 -5.07
N ILE A 89 8.67 -2.22 -5.16
CA ILE A 89 8.37 -3.51 -5.76
C ILE A 89 8.48 -3.42 -7.29
N ASP A 90 7.94 -2.36 -7.89
CA ASP A 90 7.94 -2.24 -9.34
C ASP A 90 9.37 -2.21 -9.93
N ARG A 91 10.31 -1.62 -9.17
CA ARG A 91 11.75 -1.68 -9.48
C ARG A 91 12.34 -3.09 -9.44
N SER A 92 11.80 -3.99 -8.62
CA SER A 92 12.25 -5.38 -8.54
C SER A 92 11.68 -6.25 -9.65
N SER A 93 10.44 -5.98 -10.10
CA SER A 93 9.83 -6.63 -11.26
C SER A 93 10.39 -6.13 -12.59
N ALA A 94 10.76 -4.85 -12.69
CA ALA A 94 11.42 -4.31 -13.88
C ALA A 94 12.73 -5.03 -14.21
N ARG A 95 13.57 -5.32 -13.21
CA ARG A 95 14.85 -6.03 -13.41
C ARG A 95 14.68 -7.45 -13.96
N LEU A 96 13.66 -8.18 -13.50
CA LEU A 96 13.36 -9.52 -13.99
C LEU A 96 12.83 -9.51 -15.44
N ARG A 97 12.09 -8.45 -15.82
CA ARG A 97 11.63 -8.28 -17.21
C ARG A 97 12.79 -7.93 -18.14
N ASP A 98 13.74 -7.13 -17.69
CA ASP A 98 14.93 -6.78 -18.47
C ASP A 98 15.89 -7.97 -18.64
N GLU A 99 16.09 -8.81 -17.60
CA GLU A 99 16.87 -10.06 -17.73
C GLU A 99 16.20 -11.07 -18.67
N ALA A 100 14.87 -11.25 -18.58
CA ALA A 100 14.14 -12.13 -19.50
C ALA A 100 14.17 -11.62 -20.95
N ARG A 101 14.21 -10.30 -21.15
CA ARG A 101 14.32 -9.67 -22.47
C ARG A 101 15.74 -9.76 -23.03
N ALA A 102 16.76 -9.66 -22.18
CA ALA A 102 18.16 -9.84 -22.55
C ALA A 102 18.50 -11.29 -22.89
N ALA A 103 17.85 -12.26 -22.24
CA ALA A 103 17.99 -13.69 -22.57
C ALA A 103 17.32 -14.11 -23.89
N THR A 104 16.49 -13.24 -24.50
CA THR A 104 15.68 -13.58 -25.68
C THR A 104 15.90 -12.60 -26.84
N PRO A 105 17.12 -12.47 -27.40
CA PRO A 105 17.22 -12.30 -28.85
C PRO A 105 18.40 -12.98 -29.59
N GLU A 106 19.39 -13.59 -28.94
CA GLU A 106 20.58 -14.08 -29.67
C GLU A 106 20.47 -15.51 -30.24
N GLU A 107 19.58 -16.37 -29.76
CA GLU A 107 19.52 -17.77 -30.22
C GLU A 107 18.69 -18.01 -31.50
N ARG A 108 18.04 -16.99 -32.08
CA ARG A 108 17.16 -17.16 -33.26
C ARG A 108 17.74 -16.74 -34.61
N HIS A 109 19.00 -16.29 -34.67
CA HIS A 109 19.65 -15.86 -35.92
C HIS A 109 20.85 -16.71 -36.37
N ALA A 110 21.09 -17.85 -35.72
CA ALA A 110 22.19 -18.77 -36.07
C ALA A 110 21.68 -20.20 -36.35
N TYR A 111 20.72 -20.34 -37.27
CA TYR A 111 20.51 -21.59 -38.01
C TYR A 111 19.80 -21.35 -39.34
#